data_AF-A0A8C7BWL5-F1
#
_entry.id   AF-A0A8C7BWL5-F1
#
_cell.length_a   1.000
_cell.length_b   1.000
_cell.length_c   1.000
_cell.angle_alpha   90.00
_cell.angle_beta   90.00
_cell.angle_gamma   90.00
#
_symmetry.space_group_name_H-M   'P 1'
#
loop_
_entity.id
_entity.type
_entity.pdbx_description
1 polymer ?
#
loop_
_entity_poly.entity_id
_entity_poly.type
_entity_poly.pdbx_seq_one_letter_code
_entity_poly.pdbx_strand_id
1 'polypeptide(L)'
;MRRLTRRLALPIFGVLWITVLLFFWVTKKKLEVPPGPEVPTPKTLDSDWEDPWDQFDERQYLNAKKWRVGDDPYKLYAFNQRESERISSSRAVPDTRHLRCTLLVYCADLPPTSIIITFHNEARSTLLRTIRSVLNRTPMNLIQEIILVDDFSNDPEDCLQLIKLPKVKCIRNSERQGLVRSRIRGANVAKGTTLTFLDSHCEVNRDWLQPLLHRVKEDYTRVVCPVIDIISLDNFNYIESATELRGGFDWSLHFQWEQLSPEQKARRLDPAEPIRTPIIAGGLFVMDKSWFDYLGKYDTDMDIWGGENFEISFRVWMCGGSLEIVPCSRVGHVFRKKHPYVFPDGNANTYIKNTKRTAEVWMDEYKQYYYAARPFALERPFGNIESRLDLRKNLQCQSFKWYLENVYPELRIPSDSSIQKGSIRQRQKCLESQRQKNTETYNLRLSPCVKNKGEDVKSQIWAFTYTQQILQEELCLSVITVFPGAPVVLVLCKNGDDKQQWTKTGSRIEHRASHLCLDTDMFGDGSENGREVVVNPCESSLMSQHWDLVSS
;
A
#
# COMPACT_ATOMS: atom_id res chain seq x y z
N MET A 1 8.15 99.91 1.02
CA MET A 1 6.85 100.35 0.44
C MET A 1 6.72 99.66 -0.91
N ARG A 2 5.71 98.87 -1.30
CA ARG A 2 4.28 98.74 -0.97
C ARG A 2 3.84 97.30 -1.24
N ARG A 3 2.89 96.79 -0.44
CA ARG A 3 2.05 95.61 -0.71
C ARG A 3 1.27 95.80 -2.00
N LEU A 4 1.14 94.77 -2.83
CA LEU A 4 0.04 94.62 -3.78
C LEU A 4 -0.51 93.17 -3.76
N THR A 5 -1.70 93.06 -3.16
CA THR A 5 -2.84 92.20 -3.53
C THR A 5 -2.74 90.66 -3.54
N ARG A 6 -2.78 90.07 -2.34
CA ARG A 6 -3.57 88.84 -2.07
C ARG A 6 -5.07 89.17 -2.09
N ARG A 7 -5.71 89.23 -3.26
CA ARG A 7 -7.19 89.35 -3.37
C ARG A 7 -7.85 88.59 -4.54
N LEU A 8 -7.17 87.60 -5.12
CA LEU A 8 -7.76 86.76 -6.19
C LEU A 8 -7.54 85.24 -6.03
N ALA A 9 -6.83 84.77 -4.99
CA ALA A 9 -6.55 83.34 -4.81
C ALA A 9 -7.60 82.57 -3.97
N LEU A 10 -8.42 83.26 -3.17
CA LEU A 10 -9.48 82.64 -2.36
C LEU A 10 -10.78 82.31 -3.11
N PRO A 11 -11.27 83.07 -4.11
CA PRO A 11 -12.50 82.70 -4.81
C PRO A 11 -12.31 81.55 -5.80
N ILE A 12 -11.09 81.34 -6.32
CA ILE A 12 -10.80 80.27 -7.29
C ILE A 12 -10.86 78.88 -6.63
N PHE A 13 -10.33 78.73 -5.41
CA PHE A 13 -10.41 77.47 -4.67
C PHE A 13 -11.83 77.12 -4.21
N GLY A 14 -12.67 78.11 -3.89
CA GLY A 14 -14.06 77.90 -3.52
C GLY A 14 -14.93 77.39 -4.69
N VAL A 15 -14.75 77.95 -5.89
CA VAL A 15 -15.48 77.53 -7.09
C VAL A 15 -15.07 76.11 -7.53
N LEU A 16 -13.78 75.76 -7.38
CA LEU A 16 -13.29 74.41 -7.70
C LEU A 16 -13.83 73.34 -6.74
N TRP A 17 -14.02 73.68 -5.47
CA TRP A 17 -14.61 72.74 -4.49
C TRP A 17 -16.12 72.53 -4.70
N ILE A 18 -16.86 73.59 -5.05
CA ILE A 18 -18.29 73.51 -5.31
C ILE A 18 -18.58 72.71 -6.59
N THR A 19 -17.74 72.86 -7.63
CA THR A 19 -17.86 72.09 -8.87
C THR A 19 -17.56 70.61 -8.68
N VAL A 20 -16.58 70.24 -7.84
CA VAL A 20 -16.31 68.85 -7.47
C VAL A 20 -17.46 68.24 -6.68
N LEU A 21 -18.02 68.96 -5.69
CA LEU A 21 -19.18 68.47 -4.92
C LEU A 21 -20.43 68.31 -5.79
N LEU A 22 -20.68 69.24 -6.72
CA LEU A 22 -21.79 69.12 -7.69
C LEU A 22 -21.56 67.94 -8.65
N PHE A 23 -20.32 67.70 -9.10
CA PHE A 23 -20.00 66.54 -9.93
C PHE A 23 -20.30 65.22 -9.20
N PHE A 24 -19.89 65.08 -7.93
CA PHE A 24 -20.20 63.90 -7.11
C PHE A 24 -21.70 63.75 -6.81
N TRP A 25 -22.43 64.85 -6.64
CA TRP A 25 -23.87 64.79 -6.39
C TRP A 25 -24.66 64.41 -7.64
N VAL A 26 -24.25 64.90 -8.82
CA VAL A 26 -24.87 64.57 -10.11
C VAL A 26 -24.53 63.14 -10.55
N THR A 27 -23.32 62.63 -10.29
CA THR A 27 -22.97 61.23 -10.57
C THR A 27 -23.67 60.26 -9.63
N LYS A 28 -23.86 60.62 -8.35
CA LYS A 28 -24.65 59.82 -7.41
C LYS A 28 -26.14 59.72 -7.81
N LYS A 29 -26.72 60.80 -8.34
CA LYS A 29 -28.11 60.81 -8.86
C LYS A 29 -28.30 60.07 -10.20
N LYS A 30 -27.24 59.81 -10.96
CA LYS A 30 -27.32 59.08 -12.25
C LYS A 30 -27.16 57.56 -12.13
N LEU A 31 -26.98 57.04 -10.91
CA LEU A 31 -26.79 55.62 -10.61
C LEU A 31 -27.86 55.05 -9.66
N GLU A 32 -29.03 55.70 -9.60
CA GLU A 32 -30.24 55.09 -9.04
C GLU A 32 -31.03 54.43 -10.17
N VAL A 33 -30.96 53.11 -10.24
CA VAL A 33 -31.80 52.27 -11.11
C VAL A 33 -33.21 52.27 -10.51
N PRO A 34 -34.28 52.53 -11.29
CA PRO A 34 -35.64 52.49 -10.77
C PRO A 34 -36.03 51.06 -10.37
N PRO A 35 -36.83 50.87 -9.31
CA PRO A 35 -37.34 49.55 -8.98
C PRO A 35 -38.25 49.08 -10.13
N GLY A 36 -37.91 47.94 -10.73
CA GLY A 36 -38.79 47.26 -11.69
C GLY A 36 -40.09 46.81 -11.03
N PRO A 37 -41.14 46.53 -11.82
CA PRO A 37 -42.42 46.07 -11.28
C PRO A 37 -42.24 44.76 -10.50
N GLU A 38 -42.83 44.71 -9.30
CA GLU A 38 -42.87 43.53 -8.45
C GLU A 38 -43.44 42.34 -9.21
N VAL A 39 -42.57 41.38 -9.54
CA VAL A 39 -42.99 40.03 -9.93
C VAL A 39 -43.59 39.41 -8.66
N PRO A 40 -44.84 38.91 -8.69
CA PRO A 40 -45.40 38.20 -7.55
C PRO A 40 -44.48 37.01 -7.24
N THR A 41 -43.80 37.07 -6.11
CA THR A 41 -43.17 35.90 -5.52
C THR A 41 -44.26 34.83 -5.38
N PRO A 42 -44.04 33.60 -5.89
CA PRO A 42 -44.93 32.51 -5.55
C PRO A 42 -44.98 32.46 -4.03
N LYS A 43 -46.18 32.56 -3.45
CA LYS A 43 -46.39 32.24 -2.04
C LYS A 43 -45.73 30.89 -1.82
N THR A 44 -44.58 30.89 -1.13
CA THR A 44 -44.01 29.69 -0.58
C THR A 44 -45.10 29.12 0.30
N LEU A 45 -45.71 28.03 -0.18
CA LEU A 45 -46.30 27.07 0.71
C LEU A 45 -45.19 26.77 1.72
N ASP A 46 -45.39 27.15 2.97
CA ASP A 46 -44.62 26.63 4.09
C ASP A 46 -44.87 25.12 4.11
N SER A 47 -44.16 24.38 3.26
CA SER A 47 -43.85 23.00 3.53
C SER A 47 -42.65 23.03 4.45
N ASP A 48 -42.83 22.57 5.68
CA ASP A 48 -41.77 22.20 6.59
C ASP A 48 -40.74 21.35 5.83
N TRP A 49 -39.67 21.99 5.34
CA TRP A 49 -38.48 21.27 4.93
C TRP A 49 -37.72 20.99 6.22
N GLU A 50 -38.00 19.84 6.84
CA GLU A 50 -37.14 19.31 7.90
C GLU A 50 -35.69 19.37 7.39
N ASP A 51 -34.79 20.03 8.12
CA ASP A 51 -33.38 19.96 7.81
C ASP A 51 -33.00 18.47 7.84
N PRO A 52 -32.46 17.88 6.75
CA PRO A 52 -32.08 16.47 6.74
C PRO A 52 -31.12 16.06 7.87
N TRP A 53 -30.52 17.05 8.55
CA TRP A 53 -29.68 16.87 9.73
C TRP A 53 -30.44 16.81 11.06
N ASP A 54 -31.67 17.32 11.16
CA ASP A 54 -32.46 17.38 12.40
C ASP A 54 -32.86 15.99 12.92
N GLN A 55 -32.86 14.98 12.04
CA GLN A 55 -33.22 13.62 12.40
C GLN A 55 -32.11 12.88 13.18
N PHE A 56 -30.87 13.39 13.19
CA PHE A 56 -29.74 12.72 13.84
C PHE A 56 -29.24 13.46 15.10
N ASP A 57 -29.49 12.85 16.27
CA ASP A 57 -28.94 13.34 17.55
C ASP A 57 -27.45 12.95 17.70
N GLU A 58 -26.58 13.84 17.23
CA GLU A 58 -25.13 13.69 17.36
C GLU A 58 -24.66 13.58 18.81
N ARG A 59 -25.25 14.36 19.72
CA ARG A 59 -24.81 14.36 21.13
C ARG A 59 -25.09 13.02 21.76
N GLN A 60 -26.29 12.47 21.55
CA GLN A 60 -26.65 11.14 22.00
C GLN A 60 -25.73 10.08 21.39
N TYR A 61 -25.50 10.14 20.07
CA TYR A 61 -24.64 9.18 19.37
C TYR A 61 -23.22 9.16 19.94
N LEU A 62 -22.58 10.33 20.11
CA LEU A 62 -21.21 10.43 20.62
C LEU A 62 -21.11 10.09 22.11
N ASN A 63 -22.07 10.50 22.94
CA ASN A 63 -22.02 10.28 24.38
C ASN A 63 -22.17 8.81 24.79
N ALA A 64 -22.80 7.96 23.95
CA ALA A 64 -23.00 6.54 24.25
C ALA A 64 -21.69 5.76 24.45
N LYS A 65 -20.59 6.19 23.81
CA LYS A 65 -19.26 5.55 23.90
C LYS A 65 -18.15 6.53 24.24
N LYS A 66 -18.49 7.60 24.98
CA LYS A 66 -17.54 8.64 25.37
C LYS A 66 -16.39 8.07 26.18
N TRP A 67 -15.18 8.55 25.92
CA TRP A 67 -14.01 8.26 26.74
C TRP A 67 -14.26 8.66 28.20
N ARG A 68 -13.83 7.81 29.15
CA ARG A 68 -14.00 8.05 30.59
C ARG A 68 -12.70 8.54 31.21
N VAL A 69 -12.84 9.49 32.14
CA VAL A 69 -11.69 10.04 32.87
C VAL A 69 -10.99 8.90 33.64
N GLY A 70 -9.69 8.74 33.38
CA GLY A 70 -8.87 7.68 33.99
C GLY A 70 -8.57 6.49 33.05
N ASP A 71 -9.32 6.33 31.96
CA ASP A 71 -9.03 5.29 30.96
C ASP A 71 -7.88 5.71 30.03
N ASP A 72 -7.08 4.74 29.56
CA ASP A 72 -6.11 4.97 28.49
C ASP A 72 -6.85 5.30 27.18
N PRO A 73 -6.70 6.53 26.62
CA PRO A 73 -7.42 6.97 25.43
C PRO A 73 -6.99 6.23 24.16
N TYR A 74 -5.88 5.49 24.16
CA TYR A 74 -5.38 4.73 23.00
C TYR A 74 -5.80 3.26 23.01
N LYS A 75 -6.31 2.76 24.14
CA LYS A 75 -6.52 1.32 24.36
C LYS A 75 -7.45 0.67 23.35
N LEU A 76 -8.58 1.32 23.04
CA LEU A 76 -9.63 0.74 22.20
C LEU A 76 -9.38 0.91 20.70
N TYR A 77 -8.79 2.04 20.28
CA TYR A 77 -8.77 2.42 18.86
C TYR A 77 -7.36 2.65 18.30
N ALA A 78 -6.32 2.56 19.13
CA ALA A 78 -4.92 2.81 18.77
C ALA A 78 -4.62 4.22 18.24
N PHE A 79 -5.48 5.19 18.59
CA PHE A 79 -5.31 6.64 18.48
C PHE A 79 -5.97 7.29 19.69
N ASN A 80 -5.73 8.57 19.93
CA ASN A 80 -6.24 9.30 21.08
C ASN A 80 -7.75 9.59 20.97
N GLN A 81 -8.59 8.71 21.55
CA GLN A 81 -10.04 8.86 21.53
C GLN A 81 -10.50 10.20 22.13
N ARG A 82 -9.87 10.61 23.26
CA ARG A 82 -10.20 11.84 23.97
C ARG A 82 -10.05 13.07 23.07
N GLU A 83 -8.94 13.15 22.32
CA GLU A 83 -8.73 14.27 21.40
C GLU A 83 -9.70 14.23 20.22
N SER A 84 -9.99 13.04 19.66
CA SER A 84 -11.00 12.88 18.60
C SER A 84 -12.39 13.38 19.02
N GLU A 85 -12.80 13.11 20.27
CA GLU A 85 -14.10 13.48 20.81
C GLU A 85 -14.21 14.96 21.20
N ARG A 86 -13.08 15.62 21.47
CA ARG A 86 -13.04 17.08 21.74
C ARG A 86 -13.31 17.90 20.47
N ILE A 87 -13.08 17.29 19.32
CA ILE A 87 -13.11 17.96 18.03
C ILE A 87 -14.49 17.76 17.38
N SER A 88 -15.07 18.85 16.85
CA SER A 88 -16.34 18.80 16.12
C SER A 88 -16.29 17.79 14.97
N SER A 89 -17.37 17.03 14.78
CA SER A 89 -17.52 16.14 13.63
C SER A 89 -17.65 16.88 12.29
N SER A 90 -17.91 18.19 12.32
CA SER A 90 -17.97 19.08 11.14
C SER A 90 -16.81 20.08 11.06
N ARG A 91 -15.71 19.82 11.77
CA ARG A 91 -14.55 20.74 11.82
C ARG A 91 -14.06 21.15 10.43
N ALA A 92 -13.57 22.39 10.32
CA ALA A 92 -12.78 22.81 9.16
C ALA A 92 -11.40 22.11 9.16
N VAL A 93 -10.90 21.80 7.96
CA VAL A 93 -9.55 21.29 7.73
C VAL A 93 -8.82 22.26 6.77
N PRO A 94 -7.48 22.40 6.87
CA PRO A 94 -6.74 23.25 5.95
C PRO A 94 -6.85 22.72 4.52
N ASP A 95 -6.94 23.62 3.53
CA ASP A 95 -6.84 23.24 2.11
C ASP A 95 -5.37 22.95 1.79
N THR A 96 -5.04 21.68 1.65
CA THR A 96 -3.69 21.18 1.36
C THR A 96 -3.46 20.98 -0.14
N ARG A 97 -4.40 21.37 -1.00
CA ARG A 97 -4.22 21.22 -2.45
C ARG A 97 -3.23 22.25 -2.97
N HIS A 98 -2.50 21.89 -4.01
CA HIS A 98 -1.67 22.84 -4.73
C HIS A 98 -2.54 23.92 -5.38
N LEU A 99 -2.09 25.18 -5.41
CA LEU A 99 -2.89 26.30 -5.93
C LEU A 99 -3.39 26.09 -7.37
N ARG A 100 -2.61 25.38 -8.20
CA ARG A 100 -3.02 24.98 -9.57
C ARG A 100 -4.35 24.22 -9.61
N CYS A 101 -4.64 23.41 -8.59
CA CYS A 101 -5.87 22.63 -8.52
C CYS A 101 -7.14 23.50 -8.49
N THR A 102 -7.04 24.74 -8.02
CA THR A 102 -8.17 25.69 -7.99
C THR A 102 -8.53 26.25 -9.36
N LEU A 103 -7.63 26.11 -10.34
CA LEU A 103 -7.80 26.60 -11.71
C LEU A 103 -8.29 25.49 -12.66
N LEU A 104 -8.34 24.24 -12.20
CA LEU A 104 -8.79 23.11 -13.01
C LEU A 104 -10.31 23.11 -13.14
N VAL A 105 -10.78 22.81 -14.35
CA VAL A 105 -12.20 22.66 -14.67
C VAL A 105 -12.44 21.19 -15.01
N TYR A 106 -13.32 20.55 -14.25
CA TYR A 106 -13.72 19.17 -14.48
C TYR A 106 -15.01 19.11 -15.32
N CYS A 107 -15.29 17.96 -15.93
CA CYS A 107 -16.56 17.73 -16.63
C CYS A 107 -17.77 18.07 -15.74
N ALA A 108 -18.80 18.70 -16.31
CA ALA A 108 -20.01 19.03 -15.57
C ALA A 108 -20.87 17.79 -15.26
N ASP A 109 -20.79 16.77 -16.10
CA ASP A 109 -21.60 15.55 -16.09
C ASP A 109 -20.81 14.35 -15.55
N LEU A 110 -20.21 14.50 -14.37
CA LEU A 110 -19.49 13.40 -13.71
C LEU A 110 -20.47 12.32 -13.21
N PRO A 111 -20.13 11.02 -13.34
CA PRO A 111 -20.97 9.93 -12.87
C PRO A 111 -21.07 9.93 -11.34
N PRO A 112 -22.26 9.73 -10.75
CA PRO A 112 -22.40 9.60 -9.31
C PRO A 112 -21.78 8.30 -8.80
N THR A 113 -21.20 8.34 -7.61
CA THR A 113 -20.50 7.22 -6.98
C THR A 113 -21.24 6.66 -5.77
N SER A 114 -21.13 5.35 -5.56
CA SER A 114 -21.47 4.72 -4.27
C SER A 114 -20.22 4.70 -3.39
N ILE A 115 -20.28 5.41 -2.27
CA ILE A 115 -19.18 5.52 -1.31
C ILE A 115 -19.30 4.38 -0.29
N ILE A 116 -18.34 3.48 -0.26
CA ILE A 116 -18.33 2.28 0.59
C ILE A 116 -17.34 2.49 1.73
N ILE A 117 -17.84 2.48 2.96
CA ILE A 117 -17.03 2.58 4.19
C ILE A 117 -17.24 1.31 5.00
N THR A 118 -16.22 0.47 5.04
CA THR A 118 -16.21 -0.73 5.89
C THR A 118 -15.63 -0.40 7.25
N PHE A 119 -16.20 -0.93 8.33
CA PHE A 119 -15.64 -0.70 9.67
C PHE A 119 -15.90 -1.89 10.60
N HIS A 120 -15.04 -2.01 11.62
CA HIS A 120 -15.18 -2.97 12.71
C HIS A 120 -14.74 -2.28 14.00
N ASN A 121 -15.68 -2.08 14.94
CA ASN A 121 -15.41 -1.44 16.23
C ASN A 121 -14.66 -0.09 16.10
N GLU A 122 -15.11 0.77 15.18
CA GLU A 122 -14.55 2.11 15.00
C GLU A 122 -15.04 3.08 16.08
N ALA A 123 -14.26 4.10 16.42
CA ALA A 123 -14.74 5.14 17.31
C ALA A 123 -15.87 5.94 16.63
N ARG A 124 -16.97 6.14 17.36
CA ARG A 124 -18.13 6.91 16.86
C ARG A 124 -17.74 8.30 16.35
N SER A 125 -16.77 8.96 17.00
CA SER A 125 -16.29 10.28 16.58
C SER A 125 -15.57 10.28 15.23
N THR A 126 -14.71 9.31 14.94
CA THR A 126 -14.02 9.20 13.64
C THR A 126 -14.97 8.73 12.53
N LEU A 127 -15.84 7.76 12.82
CA LEU A 127 -16.82 7.26 11.85
C LEU A 127 -17.80 8.37 11.42
N LEU A 128 -18.39 9.09 12.37
CA LEU A 128 -19.29 10.20 12.09
C LEU A 128 -18.58 11.32 11.32
N ARG A 129 -17.36 11.67 11.72
CA ARG A 129 -16.58 12.73 11.06
C ARG A 129 -16.19 12.36 9.63
N THR A 130 -15.95 11.08 9.35
CA THR A 130 -15.74 10.59 7.97
C THR A 130 -16.98 10.87 7.12
N ILE A 131 -18.16 10.44 7.58
CA ILE A 131 -19.43 10.61 6.85
C ILE A 131 -19.77 12.08 6.67
N ARG A 132 -19.63 12.89 7.73
CA ARG A 132 -19.87 14.34 7.64
C ARG A 132 -18.91 15.05 6.72
N SER A 133 -17.64 14.66 6.70
CA SER A 133 -16.68 15.24 5.76
C SER A 133 -17.11 15.01 4.31
N VAL A 134 -17.59 13.79 3.99
CA VAL A 134 -18.12 13.44 2.67
C VAL A 134 -19.34 14.27 2.32
N LEU A 135 -20.34 14.30 3.20
CA LEU A 135 -21.60 15.02 2.96
C LEU A 135 -21.39 16.54 2.84
N ASN A 136 -20.47 17.11 3.61
CA ASN A 136 -20.24 18.56 3.62
C ASN A 136 -19.37 19.06 2.46
N ARG A 137 -18.51 18.20 1.87
CA ARG A 137 -17.49 18.61 0.88
C ARG A 137 -17.64 17.95 -0.48
N THR A 138 -18.77 17.29 -0.70
CA THR A 138 -19.08 16.63 -1.97
C THR A 138 -20.41 17.16 -2.50
N PRO A 139 -20.49 17.59 -3.77
CA PRO A 139 -21.77 17.93 -4.39
C PRO A 139 -22.77 16.78 -4.26
N MET A 140 -23.97 17.05 -3.74
CA MET A 140 -24.95 16.01 -3.42
C MET A 140 -25.38 15.18 -4.63
N ASN A 141 -25.34 15.73 -5.84
CA ASN A 141 -25.62 15.00 -7.08
C ASN A 141 -24.56 13.94 -7.42
N LEU A 142 -23.33 14.07 -6.92
CA LEU A 142 -22.25 13.08 -7.14
C LEU A 142 -22.27 11.94 -6.11
N ILE A 143 -22.97 12.12 -4.98
CA ILE A 143 -23.17 11.04 -4.00
C ILE A 143 -24.40 10.25 -4.42
N GLN A 144 -24.22 9.03 -4.95
CA GLN A 144 -25.35 8.13 -5.15
C GLN A 144 -25.90 7.65 -3.81
N GLU A 145 -24.99 7.18 -2.95
CA GLU A 145 -25.27 6.65 -1.62
C GLU A 145 -23.96 6.47 -0.83
N ILE A 146 -24.06 6.46 0.49
CA ILE A 146 -22.97 6.11 1.41
C ILE A 146 -23.35 4.78 2.06
N ILE A 147 -22.63 3.71 1.72
CA ILE A 147 -22.87 2.35 2.22
C ILE A 147 -21.87 2.07 3.33
N LEU A 148 -22.36 2.06 4.57
CA LEU A 148 -21.61 1.61 5.72
C LEU A 148 -21.73 0.08 5.81
N VAL A 149 -20.59 -0.61 5.80
CA VAL A 149 -20.54 -2.06 6.01
C VAL A 149 -19.94 -2.32 7.39
N ASP A 150 -20.80 -2.61 8.34
CA ASP A 150 -20.43 -3.00 9.70
C ASP A 150 -20.00 -4.47 9.71
N ASP A 151 -18.70 -4.69 9.82
CA ASP A 151 -18.07 -6.00 9.85
C ASP A 151 -18.10 -6.61 11.25
N PHE A 152 -19.31 -6.86 11.75
CA PHE A 152 -19.56 -7.52 13.03
C PHE A 152 -18.95 -6.76 14.23
N SER A 153 -19.20 -5.46 14.31
CA SER A 153 -18.87 -4.66 15.50
C SER A 153 -19.67 -5.14 16.72
N ASN A 154 -19.14 -4.93 17.92
CA ASN A 154 -19.77 -5.37 19.17
C ASN A 154 -21.10 -4.65 19.42
N ASP A 155 -21.23 -3.41 18.96
CA ASP A 155 -22.43 -2.60 19.10
C ASP A 155 -23.02 -2.30 17.72
N PRO A 156 -24.20 -2.85 17.36
CA PRO A 156 -24.84 -2.57 16.08
C PRO A 156 -25.32 -1.12 15.96
N GLU A 157 -25.51 -0.41 17.08
CA GLU A 157 -25.98 0.99 17.08
C GLU A 157 -24.92 1.95 16.52
N ASP A 158 -23.65 1.54 16.47
CA ASP A 158 -22.59 2.31 15.80
C ASP A 158 -22.96 2.60 14.34
N CYS A 159 -23.65 1.66 13.68
CA CYS A 159 -24.09 1.75 12.29
C CYS A 159 -25.55 2.21 12.17
N LEU A 160 -26.46 1.62 12.95
CA LEU A 160 -27.91 1.81 12.80
C LEU A 160 -28.36 3.24 13.08
N GLN A 161 -27.71 3.95 13.99
CA GLN A 161 -28.04 5.36 14.25
C GLN A 161 -27.65 6.28 13.09
N LEU A 162 -26.65 5.91 12.29
CA LEU A 162 -26.14 6.73 11.19
C LEU A 162 -27.04 6.71 9.95
N ILE A 163 -27.99 5.77 9.84
CA ILE A 163 -28.95 5.74 8.71
C ILE A 163 -29.89 6.94 8.68
N LYS A 164 -29.99 7.67 9.80
CA LYS A 164 -30.73 8.92 9.91
C LYS A 164 -30.05 10.08 9.17
N LEU A 165 -28.78 9.89 8.76
CA LEU A 165 -28.06 10.86 7.95
C LEU A 165 -28.42 10.74 6.46
N PRO A 166 -28.36 11.83 5.70
CA PRO A 166 -28.72 11.83 4.29
C PRO A 166 -27.92 10.82 3.47
N LYS A 167 -28.61 10.03 2.64
CA LYS A 167 -28.03 9.04 1.71
C LYS A 167 -27.22 7.92 2.38
N VAL A 168 -27.25 7.78 3.70
CA VAL A 168 -26.52 6.74 4.42
C VAL A 168 -27.34 5.45 4.49
N LYS A 169 -26.69 4.33 4.21
CA LYS A 169 -27.23 2.98 4.39
C LYS A 169 -26.30 2.19 5.27
N CYS A 170 -26.87 1.35 6.13
CA CYS A 170 -26.12 0.43 6.97
C CYS A 170 -26.35 -1.01 6.52
N ILE A 171 -25.27 -1.77 6.37
CA ILE A 171 -25.27 -3.21 6.13
C ILE A 171 -24.39 -3.85 7.17
N ARG A 172 -24.94 -4.80 7.94
CA ARG A 172 -24.20 -5.49 9.00
C ARG A 172 -23.91 -6.95 8.64
N ASN A 173 -22.68 -7.38 8.82
CA ASN A 173 -22.28 -8.80 8.72
C ASN A 173 -22.74 -9.57 9.97
N SER A 174 -23.22 -10.80 9.76
CA SER A 174 -23.64 -11.70 10.85
C SER A 174 -22.46 -12.31 11.61
N GLU A 175 -21.28 -12.28 11.02
CA GLU A 175 -20.01 -12.73 11.59
C GLU A 175 -18.87 -11.86 11.04
N ARG A 176 -17.69 -11.93 11.65
CA ARG A 176 -16.54 -11.12 11.21
C ARG A 176 -15.93 -11.67 9.93
N GLN A 177 -16.18 -10.98 8.82
CA GLN A 177 -15.75 -11.35 7.48
C GLN A 177 -14.38 -10.78 7.13
N GLY A 178 -13.98 -9.66 7.70
CA GLY A 178 -12.77 -8.93 7.32
C GLY A 178 -13.02 -7.87 6.25
N LEU A 179 -11.99 -7.05 6.00
CA LEU A 179 -12.04 -5.89 5.12
C LEU A 179 -12.46 -6.25 3.70
N VAL A 180 -11.80 -7.24 3.10
CA VAL A 180 -11.98 -7.63 1.70
C VAL A 180 -13.41 -8.07 1.41
N ARG A 181 -13.91 -9.05 2.16
CA ARG A 181 -15.27 -9.59 1.99
C ARG A 181 -16.34 -8.52 2.29
N SER A 182 -16.08 -7.63 3.24
CA SER A 182 -16.96 -6.49 3.54
C SER A 182 -17.02 -5.46 2.40
N ARG A 183 -15.87 -5.14 1.78
CA ARG A 183 -15.82 -4.25 0.60
C ARG A 183 -16.57 -4.85 -0.58
N ILE A 184 -16.41 -6.15 -0.84
CA ILE A 184 -17.16 -6.87 -1.87
C ILE A 184 -18.67 -6.79 -1.60
N ARG A 185 -19.09 -7.01 -0.34
CA ARG A 185 -20.51 -6.91 0.03
C ARG A 185 -21.08 -5.51 -0.24
N GLY A 186 -20.33 -4.46 0.11
CA GLY A 186 -20.70 -3.07 -0.22
C GLY A 186 -20.77 -2.82 -1.72
N ALA A 187 -19.81 -3.34 -2.49
CA ALA A 187 -19.78 -3.20 -3.95
C ALA A 187 -20.96 -3.92 -4.65
N ASN A 188 -21.37 -5.08 -4.12
CA ASN A 188 -22.48 -5.86 -4.69
C ASN A 188 -23.82 -5.12 -4.61
N VAL A 189 -24.07 -4.38 -3.52
CA VAL A 189 -25.33 -3.64 -3.33
C VAL A 189 -25.30 -2.23 -3.91
N ALA A 190 -24.12 -1.76 -4.33
CA ALA A 190 -23.91 -0.41 -4.84
C ALA A 190 -24.69 -0.18 -6.15
N LYS A 191 -25.38 0.97 -6.20
CA LYS A 191 -26.18 1.44 -7.33
C LYS A 191 -25.44 2.46 -8.20
N GLY A 192 -24.36 3.05 -7.71
CA GLY A 192 -23.51 3.98 -8.45
C GLY A 192 -22.78 3.27 -9.58
N THR A 193 -22.49 4.01 -10.65
CA THR A 193 -21.69 3.51 -11.77
C THR A 193 -20.21 3.43 -11.39
N THR A 194 -19.78 4.29 -10.47
CA THR A 194 -18.44 4.25 -9.86
C THR A 194 -18.53 3.83 -8.40
N LEU A 195 -17.46 3.21 -7.92
CA LEU A 195 -17.27 2.82 -6.52
C LEU A 195 -16.19 3.70 -5.92
N THR A 196 -16.42 4.20 -4.70
CA THR A 196 -15.42 4.93 -3.93
C THR A 196 -15.24 4.26 -2.59
N PHE A 197 -14.06 3.72 -2.32
CA PHE A 197 -13.74 3.11 -1.04
C PHE A 197 -13.03 4.13 -0.14
N LEU A 198 -13.48 4.21 1.11
CA LEU A 198 -12.85 5.01 2.16
C LEU A 198 -12.74 4.16 3.43
N ASP A 199 -11.67 4.37 4.20
CA ASP A 199 -11.58 3.86 5.55
C ASP A 199 -12.44 4.69 6.51
N SER A 200 -12.80 4.11 7.65
CA SER A 200 -13.76 4.67 8.62
C SER A 200 -13.23 5.80 9.51
N HIS A 201 -12.03 6.28 9.22
CA HIS A 201 -11.30 7.30 9.99
C HIS A 201 -10.55 8.24 9.05
N CYS A 202 -11.32 8.76 8.09
CA CYS A 202 -10.85 9.67 7.07
C CYS A 202 -11.54 11.03 7.19
N GLU A 203 -10.91 12.07 6.64
CA GLU A 203 -11.54 13.38 6.46
C GLU A 203 -11.22 13.89 5.07
N VAL A 204 -12.23 13.91 4.20
CA VAL A 204 -12.03 14.36 2.82
C VAL A 204 -11.84 15.87 2.78
N ASN A 205 -10.97 16.36 1.90
CA ASN A 205 -10.75 17.80 1.71
C ASN A 205 -11.72 18.37 0.66
N ARG A 206 -11.62 19.67 0.40
CA ARG A 206 -12.43 20.38 -0.59
C ARG A 206 -12.18 19.86 -2.02
N ASP A 207 -13.27 19.71 -2.78
CA ASP A 207 -13.29 19.21 -4.17
C ASP A 207 -12.47 17.93 -4.39
N TRP A 208 -12.43 17.05 -3.38
CA TRP A 208 -11.62 15.84 -3.43
C TRP A 208 -12.12 14.82 -4.47
N LEU A 209 -13.44 14.76 -4.72
CA LEU A 209 -14.04 13.67 -5.48
C LEU A 209 -14.04 13.92 -7.00
N GLN A 210 -14.29 15.16 -7.41
CA GLN A 210 -14.39 15.55 -8.82
C GLN A 210 -13.13 15.19 -9.64
N PRO A 211 -11.90 15.45 -9.16
CA PRO A 211 -10.69 15.03 -9.86
C PRO A 211 -10.61 13.51 -10.07
N LEU A 212 -11.04 12.73 -9.07
CA LEU A 212 -11.01 11.26 -9.14
C LEU A 212 -12.03 10.74 -10.15
N LEU A 213 -13.29 11.20 -10.07
CA LEU A 213 -14.35 10.79 -10.99
C LEU A 213 -14.05 11.21 -12.43
N HIS A 214 -13.40 12.36 -12.63
CA HIS A 214 -13.00 12.81 -13.95
C HIS A 214 -12.03 11.82 -14.61
N ARG A 215 -11.03 11.31 -13.87
CA ARG A 215 -10.06 10.34 -14.40
C ARG A 215 -10.71 9.01 -14.77
N VAL A 216 -11.62 8.50 -13.94
CA VAL A 216 -12.36 7.26 -14.21
C VAL A 216 -13.33 7.44 -15.39
N LYS A 217 -13.92 8.63 -15.55
CA LYS A 217 -14.80 8.93 -16.68
C LYS A 217 -14.03 8.94 -18.01
N GLU A 218 -12.84 9.52 -18.03
CA GLU A 218 -11.99 9.53 -19.23
C GLU A 218 -11.57 8.12 -19.67
N ASP A 219 -11.38 7.22 -18.71
CA ASP A 219 -10.96 5.85 -18.96
C ASP A 219 -11.37 4.98 -17.76
N TYR A 220 -12.39 4.16 -17.96
CA TYR A 220 -13.01 3.35 -16.92
C TYR A 220 -12.07 2.27 -16.36
N THR A 221 -10.94 1.99 -17.03
CA THR A 221 -9.95 1.02 -16.58
C THR A 221 -8.96 1.58 -15.55
N ARG A 222 -8.99 2.91 -15.31
CA ARG A 222 -8.16 3.58 -14.31
C ARG A 222 -8.73 3.39 -12.92
N VAL A 223 -7.85 3.01 -11.99
CA VAL A 223 -8.12 3.03 -10.56
C VAL A 223 -7.33 4.18 -9.96
N VAL A 224 -8.01 5.09 -9.30
CA VAL A 224 -7.42 6.37 -8.88
C VAL A 224 -7.53 6.59 -7.38
N CYS A 225 -6.46 7.10 -6.79
CA CYS A 225 -6.33 7.36 -5.36
C CYS A 225 -6.11 8.86 -5.10
N PRO A 226 -6.62 9.40 -3.99
CA PRO A 226 -6.21 10.70 -3.52
C PRO A 226 -4.75 10.67 -3.02
N VAL A 227 -4.15 11.85 -2.89
CA VAL A 227 -3.03 12.01 -1.96
C VAL A 227 -3.58 11.90 -0.54
N ILE A 228 -2.97 11.03 0.26
CA ILE A 228 -3.42 10.70 1.61
C ILE A 228 -2.67 11.59 2.60
N ASP A 229 -3.35 12.61 3.11
CA ASP A 229 -2.83 13.48 4.16
C ASP A 229 -2.85 12.77 5.52
N ILE A 230 -2.07 13.28 6.47
CA ILE A 230 -1.91 12.66 7.79
C ILE A 230 -2.85 13.34 8.79
N ILE A 231 -3.73 12.57 9.43
CA ILE A 231 -4.38 13.00 10.66
C ILE A 231 -3.58 12.40 11.82
N SER A 232 -2.96 13.26 12.62
CA SER A 232 -2.15 12.84 13.76
C SER A 232 -2.95 11.99 14.74
N LEU A 233 -2.43 10.81 15.08
CA LEU A 233 -3.07 9.89 16.02
C LEU A 233 -3.12 10.43 17.46
N ASP A 234 -2.32 11.45 17.79
CA ASP A 234 -2.18 11.98 19.14
C ASP A 234 -3.06 13.21 19.39
N ASN A 235 -3.06 14.16 18.45
CA ASN A 235 -3.75 15.45 18.60
C ASN A 235 -4.76 15.75 17.49
N PHE A 236 -4.93 14.82 16.53
CA PHE A 236 -5.86 14.94 15.42
C PHE A 236 -5.63 16.14 14.49
N ASN A 237 -4.46 16.78 14.53
CA ASN A 237 -4.09 17.79 13.55
C ASN A 237 -4.08 17.17 12.14
N TYR A 238 -4.68 17.87 11.18
CA TYR A 238 -4.64 17.52 9.76
C TYR A 238 -3.35 18.11 9.17
N ILE A 239 -2.46 17.25 8.68
CA ILE A 239 -1.10 17.56 8.25
C ILE A 239 -0.97 17.18 6.77
N GLU A 240 -0.48 18.12 5.97
CA GLU A 240 -0.23 17.89 4.54
C GLU A 240 0.83 16.79 4.32
N SER A 241 0.53 15.86 3.42
CA SER A 241 1.51 14.92 2.88
C SER A 241 2.23 15.49 1.67
N ALA A 242 3.46 15.03 1.43
CA ALA A 242 4.20 15.39 0.22
C ALA A 242 3.47 14.94 -1.05
N THR A 243 3.39 15.83 -2.05
CA THR A 243 2.66 15.61 -3.31
C THR A 243 3.40 14.73 -4.31
N GLU A 244 4.71 14.54 -4.13
CA GLU A 244 5.59 13.81 -5.05
C GLU A 244 5.91 12.40 -4.54
N LEU A 245 4.94 11.77 -3.87
CA LEU A 245 5.02 10.41 -3.40
C LEU A 245 4.20 9.49 -4.30
N ARG A 246 4.75 8.32 -4.60
CA ARG A 246 4.03 7.18 -5.15
C ARG A 246 4.18 5.97 -4.23
N GLY A 247 3.29 4.99 -4.39
CA GLY A 247 3.43 3.73 -3.68
C GLY A 247 4.55 2.89 -4.28
N GLY A 248 5.32 2.25 -3.41
CA GLY A 248 6.32 1.24 -3.74
C GLY A 248 6.26 0.08 -2.76
N PHE A 249 7.09 -0.94 -2.99
CA PHE A 249 7.19 -2.08 -2.09
C PHE A 249 8.54 -2.79 -2.20
N ASP A 250 8.92 -3.50 -1.15
CA ASP A 250 10.08 -4.41 -1.16
C ASP A 250 9.68 -5.87 -1.45
N TRP A 251 10.66 -6.73 -1.67
CA TRP A 251 10.40 -8.14 -1.97
C TRP A 251 9.68 -8.89 -0.84
N SER A 252 9.64 -8.37 0.38
CA SER A 252 8.82 -8.94 1.46
C SER A 252 7.31 -8.64 1.31
N LEU A 253 6.93 -7.96 0.22
CA LEU A 253 5.61 -7.38 -0.01
C LEU A 253 5.22 -6.40 1.09
N HIS A 254 6.16 -5.60 1.59
CA HIS A 254 5.88 -4.49 2.50
C HIS A 254 5.66 -3.20 1.72
N PHE A 255 4.55 -2.51 1.98
CA PHE A 255 4.22 -1.26 1.31
C PHE A 255 5.06 -0.11 1.88
N GLN A 256 5.58 0.74 1.00
CA GLN A 256 6.30 1.95 1.38
C GLN A 256 5.94 3.12 0.46
N TRP A 257 6.10 4.34 0.96
CA TRP A 257 6.00 5.54 0.13
C TRP A 257 7.37 5.86 -0.46
N GLU A 258 7.42 6.04 -1.78
CA GLU A 258 8.64 6.38 -2.51
C GLU A 258 8.51 7.77 -3.12
N GLN A 259 9.59 8.54 -3.06
CA GLN A 259 9.67 9.80 -3.81
C GLN A 259 9.83 9.50 -5.30
N LEU A 260 9.24 10.35 -6.13
CA LEU A 260 9.49 10.31 -7.57
C LEU A 260 10.99 10.50 -7.87
N SER A 261 11.51 9.76 -8.86
CA SER A 261 12.90 9.94 -9.31
C SER A 261 13.11 11.33 -9.90
N PRO A 262 14.36 11.85 -9.95
CA PRO A 262 14.65 13.13 -10.59
C PRO A 262 14.13 13.21 -12.04
N GLU A 263 14.20 12.12 -12.80
CA GLU A 263 13.71 12.03 -14.17
C GLU A 263 12.18 12.08 -14.23
N GLN A 264 11.49 11.41 -13.30
CA GLN A 264 10.03 11.46 -13.20
C GLN A 264 9.55 12.87 -12.82
N LYS A 265 10.25 13.53 -11.89
CA LYS A 265 9.96 14.92 -11.52
C LYS A 265 10.17 15.87 -12.70
N ALA A 266 11.28 15.72 -13.43
CA ALA A 266 11.60 16.56 -14.58
C ALA A 266 10.59 16.41 -15.75
N ARG A 267 9.94 15.25 -15.88
CA ARG A 267 8.89 15.03 -16.90
C ARG A 267 7.56 15.68 -16.57
N ARG A 268 7.32 16.05 -15.32
CA ARG A 268 6.06 16.66 -14.86
C ARG A 268 6.12 18.17 -15.11
N LEU A 269 5.27 18.64 -16.01
CA LEU A 269 5.17 20.07 -16.34
C LEU A 269 4.19 20.79 -15.41
N ASP A 270 3.19 20.06 -14.89
CA ASP A 270 2.22 20.59 -13.95
C ASP A 270 2.16 19.72 -12.67
N PRO A 271 2.37 20.30 -11.48
CA PRO A 271 2.25 19.56 -10.22
C PRO A 271 0.87 18.94 -9.98
N ALA A 272 -0.18 19.42 -10.67
CA ALA A 272 -1.52 18.86 -10.60
C ALA A 272 -1.73 17.58 -11.42
N GLU A 273 -0.79 17.21 -12.31
CA GLU A 273 -0.91 16.02 -13.15
C GLU A 273 -1.00 14.73 -12.31
N PRO A 274 -1.86 13.77 -12.67
CA PRO A 274 -1.87 12.46 -12.04
C PRO A 274 -0.50 11.77 -12.08
N ILE A 275 -0.18 11.01 -11.04
CA ILE A 275 1.06 10.25 -10.89
C ILE A 275 0.73 8.77 -11.05
N ARG A 276 1.30 8.09 -12.05
CA ARG A 276 1.17 6.62 -12.13
C ARG A 276 1.92 5.98 -10.96
N THR A 277 1.26 5.05 -10.27
CA THR A 277 1.81 4.38 -9.08
C THR A 277 1.88 2.87 -9.28
N PRO A 278 3.02 2.20 -9.02
CA PRO A 278 3.11 0.75 -9.07
C PRO A 278 2.07 0.05 -8.18
N ILE A 279 1.90 0.59 -6.97
CA ILE A 279 1.06 0.01 -5.94
C ILE A 279 0.24 1.11 -5.26
N ILE A 280 -0.98 0.80 -4.82
CA ILE A 280 -1.79 1.67 -3.97
C ILE A 280 -1.70 1.22 -2.50
N ALA A 281 -1.93 2.14 -1.57
CA ALA A 281 -2.03 1.80 -0.14
C ALA A 281 -3.24 0.90 0.15
N GLY A 282 -4.29 0.97 -0.68
CA GLY A 282 -5.47 0.10 -0.64
C GLY A 282 -6.64 0.61 0.20
N GLY A 283 -6.43 1.57 1.11
CA GLY A 283 -7.50 2.14 1.95
C GLY A 283 -8.49 3.02 1.20
N LEU A 284 -8.00 3.80 0.22
CA LEU A 284 -8.75 4.87 -0.42
C LEU A 284 -8.55 4.84 -1.93
N PHE A 285 -9.60 4.56 -2.70
CA PHE A 285 -9.55 4.59 -4.16
C PHE A 285 -10.93 4.68 -4.80
N VAL A 286 -10.96 5.09 -6.07
CA VAL A 286 -12.15 5.15 -6.92
C VAL A 286 -11.92 4.30 -8.15
N MET A 287 -12.95 3.55 -8.54
CA MET A 287 -12.91 2.62 -9.66
C MET A 287 -14.29 2.51 -10.31
N ASP A 288 -14.33 2.26 -11.62
CA ASP A 288 -15.59 1.92 -12.29
C ASP A 288 -16.14 0.58 -11.75
N LYS A 289 -17.45 0.52 -11.49
CA LYS A 289 -18.07 -0.67 -10.90
C LYS A 289 -18.00 -1.87 -11.84
N SER A 290 -18.28 -1.66 -13.13
CA SER A 290 -18.24 -2.74 -14.13
C SER A 290 -16.82 -3.28 -14.31
N TRP A 291 -15.82 -2.40 -14.22
CA TRP A 291 -14.41 -2.80 -14.21
C TRP A 291 -14.03 -3.60 -12.96
N PHE A 292 -14.49 -3.18 -11.78
CA PHE A 292 -14.28 -3.93 -10.53
C PHE A 292 -14.89 -5.34 -10.60
N ASP A 293 -16.09 -5.46 -11.15
CA ASP A 293 -16.77 -6.74 -11.37
C ASP A 293 -16.05 -7.60 -12.41
N TYR A 294 -15.66 -7.01 -13.55
CA TYR A 294 -14.95 -7.68 -14.64
C TYR A 294 -13.60 -8.24 -14.20
N LEU A 295 -12.82 -7.46 -13.44
CA LEU A 295 -11.55 -7.93 -12.92
C LEU A 295 -11.72 -9.02 -11.84
N GLY A 296 -12.93 -9.39 -11.42
CA GLY A 296 -13.13 -10.43 -10.42
C GLY A 296 -13.05 -9.94 -8.97
N LYS A 297 -13.40 -8.67 -8.73
CA LYS A 297 -13.57 -8.03 -7.41
C LYS A 297 -12.31 -8.06 -6.56
N TYR A 298 -12.34 -8.70 -5.39
CA TYR A 298 -11.18 -9.06 -4.59
C TYR A 298 -11.16 -10.58 -4.39
N ASP A 299 -10.02 -11.12 -4.00
CA ASP A 299 -9.89 -12.51 -3.55
C ASP A 299 -10.63 -12.76 -2.22
N THR A 300 -11.75 -13.49 -2.27
CA THR A 300 -12.63 -13.73 -1.13
C THR A 300 -12.01 -14.60 -0.04
N ASP A 301 -10.92 -15.32 -0.31
CA ASP A 301 -10.26 -16.18 0.67
C ASP A 301 -9.15 -15.43 1.45
N MET A 302 -8.96 -14.13 1.18
CA MET A 302 -8.15 -13.26 2.02
C MET A 302 -8.87 -12.95 3.33
N ASP A 303 -8.12 -13.02 4.43
CA ASP A 303 -8.68 -12.87 5.77
C ASP A 303 -8.34 -11.51 6.38
N ILE A 304 -9.34 -10.93 7.06
CA ILE A 304 -9.25 -9.75 7.93
C ILE A 304 -8.63 -8.51 7.27
N TRP A 305 -7.30 -8.48 7.12
CA TRP A 305 -6.55 -7.31 6.66
C TRP A 305 -5.18 -7.68 6.10
N GLY A 306 -4.75 -6.93 5.07
CA GLY A 306 -3.41 -6.93 4.53
C GLY A 306 -3.23 -7.84 3.32
N GLY A 307 -2.39 -7.45 2.37
CA GLY A 307 -2.12 -8.20 1.14
C GLY A 307 -3.07 -7.86 -0.02
N GLU A 308 -4.27 -7.36 0.27
CA GLU A 308 -5.29 -7.07 -0.74
C GLU A 308 -4.92 -5.90 -1.65
N ASN A 309 -4.16 -4.94 -1.11
CA ASN A 309 -3.65 -3.80 -1.87
C ASN A 309 -2.65 -4.26 -2.95
N PHE A 310 -1.82 -5.28 -2.66
CA PHE A 310 -0.90 -5.91 -3.61
C PHE A 310 -1.65 -6.64 -4.72
N GLU A 311 -2.61 -7.49 -4.33
CA GLU A 311 -3.37 -8.30 -5.26
C GLU A 311 -4.13 -7.46 -6.29
N ILE A 312 -4.89 -6.46 -5.82
CA ILE A 312 -5.65 -5.60 -6.74
C ILE A 312 -4.72 -4.75 -7.62
N SER A 313 -3.58 -4.29 -7.08
CA SER A 313 -2.65 -3.47 -7.86
C SER A 313 -1.98 -4.26 -8.98
N PHE A 314 -1.47 -5.47 -8.66
CA PHE A 314 -0.88 -6.35 -9.67
C PHE A 314 -1.90 -6.74 -10.73
N ARG A 315 -3.10 -7.13 -10.29
CA ARG A 315 -4.18 -7.47 -11.21
C ARG A 315 -4.56 -6.33 -12.13
N VAL A 316 -4.79 -5.13 -11.61
CA VAL A 316 -5.17 -3.97 -12.44
C VAL A 316 -4.09 -3.69 -13.49
N TRP A 317 -2.82 -3.63 -13.09
CA TRP A 317 -1.72 -3.36 -14.02
C TRP A 317 -1.52 -4.46 -15.05
N MET A 318 -1.46 -5.72 -14.61
CA MET A 318 -1.16 -6.85 -15.47
C MET A 318 -2.33 -7.19 -16.40
N CYS A 319 -3.57 -6.84 -16.04
CA CYS A 319 -4.77 -7.15 -16.81
C CYS A 319 -5.34 -5.94 -17.58
N GLY A 320 -4.50 -4.94 -17.89
CA GLY A 320 -4.80 -3.90 -18.87
C GLY A 320 -5.33 -2.57 -18.34
N GLY A 321 -5.39 -2.38 -17.02
CA GLY A 321 -5.73 -1.09 -16.39
C GLY A 321 -4.49 -0.32 -15.93
N SER A 322 -4.72 0.70 -15.09
CA SER A 322 -3.62 1.45 -14.46
C SER A 322 -4.01 2.04 -13.11
N LEU A 323 -3.01 2.33 -12.28
CA LEU A 323 -3.18 2.98 -10.99
C LEU A 323 -2.60 4.39 -11.01
N GLU A 324 -3.36 5.35 -10.51
CA GLU A 324 -2.94 6.76 -10.45
C GLU A 324 -3.17 7.36 -9.05
N ILE A 325 -2.27 8.24 -8.62
CA ILE A 325 -2.48 9.16 -7.50
C ILE A 325 -2.81 10.53 -8.09
N VAL A 326 -3.90 11.15 -7.68
CA VAL A 326 -4.39 12.43 -8.21
C VAL A 326 -4.08 13.55 -7.21
N PRO A 327 -3.06 14.40 -7.44
CA PRO A 327 -2.60 15.40 -6.45
C PRO A 327 -3.65 16.41 -5.99
N CYS A 328 -4.61 16.72 -6.86
CA CYS A 328 -5.70 17.65 -6.54
C CYS A 328 -6.82 17.03 -5.69
N SER A 329 -6.80 15.71 -5.50
CA SER A 329 -7.66 15.03 -4.55
C SER A 329 -6.89 14.77 -3.25
N ARG A 330 -7.37 15.34 -2.15
CA ARG A 330 -6.74 15.25 -0.82
C ARG A 330 -7.71 14.62 0.17
N VAL A 331 -7.26 13.58 0.88
CA VAL A 331 -8.04 12.94 1.95
C VAL A 331 -7.13 12.67 3.14
N GLY A 332 -7.48 13.19 4.31
CA GLY A 332 -6.76 12.90 5.54
C GLY A 332 -7.11 11.51 6.07
N HIS A 333 -6.12 10.81 6.63
CA HIS A 333 -6.29 9.49 7.22
C HIS A 333 -5.58 9.41 8.58
N VAL A 334 -6.22 8.78 9.58
CA VAL A 334 -5.59 8.54 10.90
C VAL A 334 -4.62 7.36 10.82
N PHE A 335 -3.33 7.64 10.68
CA PHE A 335 -2.29 6.60 10.66
C PHE A 335 -1.99 6.08 12.07
N ARG A 336 -2.19 4.77 12.28
CA ARG A 336 -2.02 4.10 13.58
C ARG A 336 -0.72 3.31 13.59
N LYS A 337 -0.11 3.15 14.79
CA LYS A 337 1.09 2.32 14.98
C LYS A 337 0.79 0.82 15.15
N LYS A 338 -0.45 0.48 15.52
CA LYS A 338 -0.92 -0.90 15.76
C LYS A 338 -2.38 -1.05 15.35
N HIS A 339 -2.79 -2.27 15.04
CA HIS A 339 -4.19 -2.60 14.81
C HIS A 339 -4.93 -2.76 16.15
N PRO A 340 -6.10 -2.13 16.34
CA PRO A 340 -6.87 -2.26 17.58
C PRO A 340 -7.77 -3.51 17.64
N TYR A 341 -7.86 -4.27 16.55
CA TYR A 341 -8.74 -5.43 16.44
C TYR A 341 -8.00 -6.76 16.46
N VAL A 342 -8.72 -7.82 16.79
CA VAL A 342 -8.18 -9.17 16.95
C VAL A 342 -7.92 -9.81 15.59
N PHE A 343 -6.92 -10.68 15.50
CA PHE A 343 -6.69 -11.56 14.35
C PHE A 343 -6.80 -12.99 14.85
N PRO A 344 -7.76 -13.81 14.36
CA PRO A 344 -7.95 -15.18 14.87
C PRO A 344 -6.67 -16.01 14.87
N ASP A 345 -5.90 -15.95 13.78
CA ASP A 345 -4.62 -16.66 13.63
C ASP A 345 -3.38 -15.80 13.96
N GLY A 346 -3.59 -14.59 14.48
CA GLY A 346 -2.55 -13.58 14.67
C GLY A 346 -2.27 -12.74 13.42
N ASN A 347 -1.90 -11.48 13.63
CA ASN A 347 -1.69 -10.49 12.56
C ASN A 347 -0.66 -10.97 11.53
N ALA A 348 0.52 -11.41 12.00
CA ALA A 348 1.59 -11.86 11.12
C ALA A 348 1.18 -13.05 10.23
N ASN A 349 0.48 -14.05 10.79
CA ASN A 349 0.06 -15.22 10.01
C ASN A 349 -1.03 -14.87 9.00
N THR A 350 -1.99 -14.02 9.39
CA THR A 350 -3.05 -13.52 8.50
C THR A 350 -2.43 -12.77 7.31
N TYR A 351 -1.50 -11.87 7.60
CA TYR A 351 -0.77 -11.12 6.59
C TYR A 351 0.06 -12.03 5.66
N ILE A 352 0.75 -13.03 6.22
CA ILE A 352 1.51 -14.02 5.44
C ILE A 352 0.59 -14.84 4.54
N LYS A 353 -0.56 -15.32 5.04
CA LYS A 353 -1.54 -16.03 4.23
C LYS A 353 -1.96 -15.21 3.02
N ASN A 354 -2.40 -13.96 3.24
CA ASN A 354 -2.90 -13.11 2.17
C ASN A 354 -1.80 -12.74 1.16
N THR A 355 -0.61 -12.33 1.64
CA THR A 355 0.52 -12.00 0.75
C THR A 355 1.05 -13.22 -0.01
N LYS A 356 1.00 -14.42 0.57
CA LYS A 356 1.36 -15.66 -0.12
C LYS A 356 0.38 -15.98 -1.24
N ARG A 357 -0.93 -15.80 -1.03
CA ARG A 357 -1.93 -15.92 -2.10
C ARG A 357 -1.63 -14.96 -3.25
N THR A 358 -1.30 -13.71 -2.94
CA THR A 358 -0.89 -12.73 -3.95
C THR A 358 0.36 -13.19 -4.71
N ALA A 359 1.41 -13.62 -4.00
CA ALA A 359 2.66 -14.06 -4.61
C ALA A 359 2.48 -15.27 -5.52
N GLU A 360 1.74 -16.28 -5.08
CA GLU A 360 1.50 -17.51 -5.84
C GLU A 360 0.67 -17.27 -7.11
N VAL A 361 -0.26 -16.33 -7.09
CA VAL A 361 -1.12 -16.03 -8.26
C VAL A 361 -0.45 -15.07 -9.23
N TRP A 362 0.27 -14.06 -8.75
CA TRP A 362 0.64 -12.89 -9.55
C TRP A 362 2.13 -12.71 -9.78
N MET A 363 3.02 -13.30 -8.97
CA MET A 363 4.46 -13.01 -9.05
C MET A 363 5.29 -13.98 -9.91
N ASP A 364 4.67 -14.97 -10.55
CA ASP A 364 5.36 -15.95 -11.40
C ASP A 364 6.60 -16.57 -10.72
N GLU A 365 7.75 -16.65 -11.40
CA GLU A 365 9.02 -17.10 -10.83
C GLU A 365 9.57 -16.15 -9.75
N TYR A 366 9.17 -14.87 -9.74
CA TYR A 366 9.68 -13.86 -8.81
C TYR A 366 9.15 -14.03 -7.39
N LYS A 367 8.14 -14.90 -7.17
CA LYS A 367 7.69 -15.28 -5.83
C LYS A 367 8.81 -15.89 -4.97
N GLN A 368 9.87 -16.40 -5.59
CA GLN A 368 11.07 -16.86 -4.88
C GLN A 368 11.71 -15.75 -4.03
N TYR A 369 11.70 -14.50 -4.49
CA TYR A 369 12.26 -13.37 -3.74
C TYR A 369 11.38 -12.99 -2.54
N TYR A 370 10.06 -13.19 -2.67
CA TYR A 370 9.14 -13.09 -1.53
C TYR A 370 9.44 -14.15 -0.48
N TYR A 371 9.62 -15.41 -0.88
CA TYR A 371 9.98 -16.48 0.04
C TYR A 371 11.37 -16.29 0.65
N ALA A 372 12.32 -15.71 -0.08
CA ALA A 372 13.62 -15.34 0.48
C ALA A 372 13.51 -14.25 1.56
N ALA A 373 12.68 -13.24 1.32
CA ALA A 373 12.45 -12.16 2.28
C ALA A 373 11.57 -12.61 3.47
N ARG A 374 10.72 -13.63 3.28
CA ARG A 374 9.86 -14.21 4.32
C ARG A 374 9.89 -15.76 4.29
N PRO A 375 10.97 -16.41 4.77
CA PRO A 375 11.12 -17.86 4.70
C PRO A 375 9.99 -18.63 5.37
N PHE A 376 9.45 -18.09 6.48
CA PHE A 376 8.32 -18.68 7.19
C PHE A 376 7.05 -18.80 6.35
N ALA A 377 6.92 -18.08 5.23
CA ALA A 377 5.76 -18.21 4.36
C ALA A 377 5.73 -19.56 3.62
N LEU A 378 6.87 -20.22 3.38
CA LEU A 378 6.93 -21.49 2.63
C LEU A 378 6.05 -22.58 3.27
N GLU A 379 6.16 -22.77 4.58
CA GLU A 379 5.47 -23.83 5.32
C GLU A 379 4.01 -23.48 5.66
N ARG A 380 3.59 -22.23 5.42
CA ARG A 380 2.26 -21.76 5.83
C ARG A 380 1.18 -22.11 4.79
N PRO A 381 0.04 -22.68 5.22
CA PRO A 381 -1.07 -22.92 4.32
C PRO A 381 -1.70 -21.58 3.88
N PHE A 382 -2.11 -21.50 2.61
CA PHE A 382 -2.72 -20.30 2.03
C PHE A 382 -4.06 -20.57 1.32
N GLY A 383 -4.56 -21.80 1.42
CA GLY A 383 -5.81 -22.23 0.81
C GLY A 383 -5.68 -22.49 -0.70
N ASN A 384 -6.82 -22.79 -1.33
CA ASN A 384 -6.92 -23.02 -2.77
C ASN A 384 -6.85 -21.67 -3.52
N ILE A 385 -6.13 -21.62 -4.64
CA ILE A 385 -5.98 -20.43 -5.50
C ILE A 385 -6.40 -20.66 -6.96
N GLU A 386 -6.97 -21.83 -7.29
CA GLU A 386 -7.35 -22.24 -8.64
C GLU A 386 -8.25 -21.20 -9.31
N SER A 387 -9.27 -20.71 -8.59
CA SER A 387 -10.21 -19.71 -9.12
C SER A 387 -9.54 -18.38 -9.48
N ARG A 388 -8.43 -18.04 -8.82
CA ARG A 388 -7.66 -16.82 -9.10
C ARG A 388 -6.68 -17.03 -10.25
N LEU A 389 -6.09 -18.22 -10.37
CA LEU A 389 -5.28 -18.61 -11.52
C LEU A 389 -6.12 -18.65 -12.81
N ASP A 390 -7.31 -19.26 -12.76
CA ASP A 390 -8.25 -19.29 -13.88
C ASP A 390 -8.70 -17.89 -14.29
N LEU A 391 -9.00 -17.03 -13.32
CA LEU A 391 -9.31 -15.62 -13.56
C LEU A 391 -8.17 -14.92 -14.31
N ARG A 392 -6.92 -15.07 -13.83
CA ARG A 392 -5.75 -14.47 -14.47
C ARG A 392 -5.57 -14.96 -15.90
N LYS A 393 -5.79 -16.25 -16.15
CA LYS A 393 -5.73 -16.85 -17.50
C LYS A 393 -6.83 -16.32 -18.41
N ASN A 394 -8.06 -16.25 -17.92
CA ASN A 394 -9.23 -15.79 -18.68
C ASN A 394 -9.14 -14.31 -19.06
N LEU A 395 -8.58 -13.48 -18.18
CA LEU A 395 -8.32 -12.07 -18.42
C LEU A 395 -7.10 -11.82 -19.33
N GLN A 396 -6.35 -12.87 -19.70
CA GLN A 396 -5.15 -12.78 -20.55
C GLN A 396 -4.11 -11.78 -20.01
N CYS A 397 -3.89 -11.80 -18.69
CA CYS A 397 -3.01 -10.84 -18.04
C CYS A 397 -1.54 -11.06 -18.43
N GLN A 398 -0.78 -9.97 -18.42
CA GLN A 398 0.67 -9.94 -18.62
C GLN A 398 1.42 -10.72 -17.53
N SER A 399 2.69 -11.00 -17.76
CA SER A 399 3.58 -11.61 -16.77
C SER A 399 4.06 -10.61 -15.71
N PHE A 400 4.52 -11.11 -14.57
CA PHE A 400 5.12 -10.27 -13.54
C PHE A 400 6.44 -9.64 -14.03
N LYS A 401 7.16 -10.34 -14.92
CA LYS A 401 8.29 -9.75 -15.64
C LYS A 401 7.90 -8.47 -16.39
N TRP A 402 6.80 -8.51 -17.15
CA TRP A 402 6.30 -7.32 -17.83
C TRP A 402 5.96 -6.20 -16.84
N TYR A 403 5.35 -6.53 -15.70
CA TYR A 403 5.06 -5.56 -14.64
C TYR A 403 6.33 -4.89 -14.12
N LEU A 404 7.39 -5.66 -13.83
CA LEU A 404 8.67 -5.10 -13.38
C LEU A 404 9.31 -4.23 -14.47
N GLU A 405 9.28 -4.63 -15.73
CA GLU A 405 9.91 -3.87 -16.82
C GLU A 405 9.15 -2.58 -17.19
N ASN A 406 7.83 -2.58 -17.08
CA ASN A 406 6.98 -1.50 -17.62
C ASN A 406 6.29 -0.64 -16.57
N VAL A 407 6.05 -1.19 -15.38
CA VAL A 407 5.31 -0.51 -14.30
C VAL A 407 6.23 -0.12 -13.16
N TYR A 408 7.14 -1.02 -12.75
CA TYR A 408 8.01 -0.79 -11.61
C TYR A 408 9.49 -1.16 -11.83
N PRO A 409 10.15 -0.54 -12.82
CA PRO A 409 11.54 -0.85 -13.17
C PRO A 409 12.55 -0.44 -12.09
N GLU A 410 12.15 0.43 -11.17
CA GLU A 410 13.00 0.86 -10.06
C GLU A 410 13.09 -0.18 -8.94
N LEU A 411 12.18 -1.17 -8.89
CA LEU A 411 12.28 -2.29 -7.96
C LEU A 411 13.46 -3.17 -8.38
N ARG A 412 14.58 -2.98 -7.71
CA ARG A 412 15.79 -3.76 -7.96
C ARG A 412 15.51 -5.23 -7.67
N ILE A 413 15.51 -6.03 -8.73
CA ILE A 413 15.58 -7.48 -8.60
C ILE A 413 16.91 -7.80 -7.93
N PRO A 414 16.92 -8.54 -6.79
CA PRO A 414 18.15 -8.87 -6.13
C PRO A 414 19.00 -9.65 -7.11
N SER A 415 20.15 -9.10 -7.50
CA SER A 415 21.15 -9.86 -8.22
C SER A 415 21.53 -11.07 -7.36
N ASP A 416 21.96 -12.17 -8.00
CA ASP A 416 22.42 -13.37 -7.29
C ASP A 416 23.48 -13.04 -6.21
N SER A 417 24.09 -11.85 -6.21
CA SER A 417 24.94 -11.32 -5.13
C SER A 417 24.32 -11.17 -3.72
N SER A 418 23.04 -11.51 -3.50
CA SER A 418 22.52 -11.81 -2.14
C SER A 418 23.06 -13.13 -1.57
N ILE A 419 23.89 -13.81 -2.35
CA ILE A 419 24.78 -14.88 -1.94
C ILE A 419 25.59 -14.46 -0.71
N GLN A 420 25.43 -15.18 0.40
CA GLN A 420 26.40 -15.11 1.49
C GLN A 420 27.68 -15.79 1.00
N LYS A 421 28.76 -15.01 0.86
CA LYS A 421 30.09 -15.55 0.49
C LYS A 421 30.90 -15.84 1.73
N GLY A 422 31.60 -16.96 1.71
CA GLY A 422 32.42 -17.37 2.83
C GLY A 422 33.14 -18.67 2.58
N SER A 423 33.92 -19.11 3.55
CA SER A 423 34.57 -20.42 3.53
C SER A 423 33.72 -21.45 4.30
N ILE A 424 33.71 -22.67 3.76
CA ILE A 424 33.10 -23.84 4.41
C ILE A 424 34.22 -24.58 5.13
N ARG A 425 34.22 -24.53 6.46
CA ARG A 425 35.33 -24.98 7.28
C ARG A 425 34.97 -26.19 8.13
N GLN A 426 35.83 -27.20 8.10
CA GLN A 426 35.83 -28.30 9.04
C GLN A 426 37.10 -28.21 9.90
N ARG A 427 36.96 -27.79 11.16
CA ARG A 427 38.08 -27.49 12.08
C ARG A 427 39.05 -26.44 11.52
N GLN A 428 40.25 -26.84 11.10
CA GLN A 428 41.28 -25.94 10.53
C GLN A 428 41.43 -26.11 9.00
N LYS A 429 40.63 -26.98 8.37
CA LYS A 429 40.64 -27.22 6.93
C LYS A 429 39.40 -26.59 6.29
N CYS A 430 39.56 -26.04 5.10
CA CYS A 430 38.52 -25.43 4.29
C CYS A 430 38.22 -26.32 3.09
N LEU A 431 36.96 -26.37 2.69
CA LEU A 431 36.54 -27.00 1.45
C LEU A 431 37.13 -26.22 0.29
N GLU A 432 37.88 -26.90 -0.56
CA GLU A 432 38.58 -26.32 -1.70
C GLU A 432 38.20 -27.05 -2.99
N SER A 433 37.93 -26.28 -4.05
CA SER A 433 37.89 -26.81 -5.41
C SER A 433 39.27 -26.80 -6.06
N GLN A 434 39.69 -27.95 -6.58
CA GLN A 434 40.95 -28.08 -7.30
C GLN A 434 40.69 -28.52 -8.73
N ARG A 435 41.15 -27.73 -9.69
CA ARG A 435 41.12 -28.09 -11.11
C ARG A 435 42.09 -29.25 -11.38
N GLN A 436 41.59 -30.32 -12.01
CA GLN A 436 42.45 -31.42 -12.46
C GLN A 436 43.35 -30.98 -13.62
N LYS A 437 44.59 -31.49 -13.66
CA LYS A 437 45.51 -31.23 -14.77
C LYS A 437 44.97 -31.92 -16.03
N ASN A 438 44.85 -31.18 -17.13
CA ASN A 438 44.40 -31.61 -18.46
C ASN A 438 42.89 -31.90 -18.64
N THR A 439 42.03 -31.47 -17.71
CA THR A 439 40.56 -31.52 -17.86
C THR A 439 39.91 -30.23 -17.34
N GLU A 440 38.67 -29.95 -17.74
CA GLU A 440 37.83 -28.89 -17.16
C GLU A 440 37.07 -29.36 -15.90
N THR A 441 37.44 -30.53 -15.36
CA THR A 441 36.81 -31.09 -14.16
C THR A 441 37.46 -30.56 -12.88
N TYR A 442 36.61 -30.25 -11.90
CA TYR A 442 37.01 -29.78 -10.58
C TYR A 442 36.74 -30.88 -9.56
N ASN A 443 37.72 -31.17 -8.71
CA ASN A 443 37.57 -32.07 -7.57
C ASN A 443 37.41 -31.27 -6.29
N LEU A 444 36.55 -31.75 -5.38
CA LEU A 444 36.39 -31.21 -4.04
C LEU A 444 37.36 -31.90 -3.08
N ARG A 445 38.06 -31.11 -2.25
CA ARG A 445 38.98 -31.62 -1.22
C ARG A 445 38.96 -30.74 0.01
N LEU A 446 39.38 -31.29 1.15
CA LEU A 446 39.71 -30.50 2.33
C LEU A 446 41.19 -30.13 2.32
N SER A 447 41.48 -28.83 2.37
CA SER A 447 42.85 -28.31 2.44
C SER A 447 43.01 -27.31 3.58
N PRO A 448 44.22 -27.03 4.08
CA PRO A 448 44.42 -25.96 5.07
C PRO A 448 43.80 -24.66 4.58
N CYS A 449 43.13 -23.91 5.46
CA CYS A 449 42.55 -22.62 5.09
C CYS A 449 43.69 -21.62 4.80
N VAL A 450 43.76 -21.09 3.58
CA VAL A 450 44.84 -20.19 3.13
C VAL A 450 44.29 -18.77 2.93
N LYS A 451 45.06 -17.77 3.35
CA LYS A 451 44.85 -16.36 3.01
C LYS A 451 46.07 -15.84 2.23
N ASN A 452 45.84 -15.18 1.10
CA ASN A 452 46.90 -14.57 0.29
C ASN A 452 46.84 -13.05 0.43
N LYS A 453 47.90 -12.42 0.96
CA LYS A 453 47.95 -10.97 1.23
C LYS A 453 46.77 -10.42 2.05
N GLY A 454 46.19 -11.25 2.92
CA GLY A 454 45.03 -10.88 3.75
C GLY A 454 43.67 -11.15 3.10
N GLU A 455 43.63 -11.54 1.82
CA GLU A 455 42.40 -11.94 1.10
C GLU A 455 42.24 -13.46 1.05
N ASP A 456 41.01 -13.95 1.09
CA ASP A 456 40.69 -15.37 0.99
C ASP A 456 40.98 -15.90 -0.43
N VAL A 457 41.48 -17.14 -0.53
CA VAL A 457 41.79 -17.75 -1.83
C VAL A 457 40.50 -18.15 -2.54
N LYS A 458 40.33 -17.72 -3.81
CA LYS A 458 39.13 -17.98 -4.62
C LYS A 458 38.68 -19.44 -4.67
N SER A 459 39.61 -20.41 -4.60
CA SER A 459 39.30 -21.85 -4.59
C SER A 459 38.59 -22.33 -3.31
N GLN A 460 38.63 -21.55 -2.23
CA GLN A 460 38.05 -21.86 -0.92
C GLN A 460 36.83 -20.99 -0.57
N ILE A 461 36.42 -20.10 -1.48
CA ILE A 461 35.27 -19.23 -1.29
C ILE A 461 34.06 -19.84 -1.98
N TRP A 462 33.00 -20.03 -1.18
CA TRP A 462 31.73 -20.59 -1.60
C TRP A 462 30.63 -19.56 -1.48
N ALA A 463 29.65 -19.70 -2.35
CA ALA A 463 28.50 -18.84 -2.47
C ALA A 463 27.23 -19.60 -2.06
N PHE A 464 26.56 -19.14 -1.00
CA PHE A 464 25.28 -19.68 -0.56
C PHE A 464 24.13 -18.87 -1.14
N THR A 465 23.38 -19.44 -2.09
CA THR A 465 22.25 -18.74 -2.71
C THR A 465 20.99 -18.82 -1.87
N TYR A 466 20.05 -17.92 -2.18
CA TYR A 466 18.68 -17.96 -1.65
C TYR A 466 17.90 -19.20 -2.12
N THR A 467 18.29 -19.83 -3.24
CA THR A 467 17.75 -21.11 -3.73
C THR A 467 18.29 -22.32 -2.98
N GLN A 468 19.00 -22.12 -1.87
CA GLN A 468 19.67 -23.17 -1.08
C GLN A 468 20.75 -23.92 -1.88
N GLN A 469 21.35 -23.30 -2.89
CA GLN A 469 22.48 -23.89 -3.61
C GLN A 469 23.80 -23.39 -3.01
N ILE A 470 24.81 -24.26 -3.03
CA ILE A 470 26.19 -23.91 -2.68
C ILE A 470 26.97 -23.95 -3.98
N LEU A 471 27.51 -22.81 -4.40
CA LEU A 471 28.17 -22.70 -5.69
C LEU A 471 29.52 -21.98 -5.63
N GLN A 472 30.27 -22.14 -6.69
CA GLN A 472 31.48 -21.41 -6.97
C GLN A 472 31.52 -21.13 -8.48
N GLU A 473 31.55 -19.85 -8.84
CA GLU A 473 31.39 -19.40 -10.23
C GLU A 473 30.08 -19.93 -10.83
N GLU A 474 30.13 -20.82 -11.84
CA GLU A 474 28.94 -21.39 -12.50
C GLU A 474 28.62 -22.83 -12.02
N LEU A 475 29.39 -23.34 -11.06
CA LEU A 475 29.31 -24.74 -10.61
C LEU A 475 28.68 -24.84 -9.22
N CYS A 476 27.70 -25.73 -9.07
CA CYS A 476 26.98 -26.03 -7.85
C CYS A 476 27.43 -27.38 -7.27
N LEU A 477 27.48 -27.47 -5.92
CA LEU A 477 27.60 -28.74 -5.22
C LEU A 477 26.37 -29.59 -5.52
N SER A 478 26.59 -30.81 -5.99
CA SER A 478 25.50 -31.73 -6.33
C SER A 478 25.82 -33.17 -5.94
N VAL A 479 24.75 -33.92 -5.69
CA VAL A 479 24.79 -35.37 -5.48
C VAL A 479 24.09 -36.05 -6.65
N ILE A 480 24.85 -36.67 -7.55
CA ILE A 480 24.28 -37.31 -8.76
C ILE A 480 23.44 -38.53 -8.37
N THR A 481 24.00 -39.37 -7.50
CA THR A 481 23.43 -40.63 -7.03
C THR A 481 23.17 -40.57 -5.54
N VAL A 482 21.92 -40.80 -5.13
CA VAL A 482 21.46 -40.58 -3.76
C VAL A 482 21.59 -41.86 -2.93
N PHE A 483 22.77 -42.13 -2.38
CA PHE A 483 23.02 -43.21 -1.42
C PHE A 483 24.13 -42.83 -0.43
N PRO A 484 24.17 -43.42 0.78
CA PRO A 484 25.27 -43.22 1.74
C PRO A 484 26.66 -43.51 1.15
N GLY A 485 27.58 -42.57 1.27
CA GLY A 485 28.92 -42.62 0.69
C GLY A 485 29.00 -42.10 -0.74
N ALA A 486 27.92 -41.58 -1.31
CA ALA A 486 27.96 -41.00 -2.65
C ALA A 486 28.83 -39.73 -2.69
N PRO A 487 29.67 -39.56 -3.72
CA PRO A 487 30.55 -38.41 -3.83
C PRO A 487 29.77 -37.13 -4.12
N VAL A 488 30.19 -36.02 -3.50
CA VAL A 488 29.73 -34.68 -3.85
C VAL A 488 30.59 -34.17 -4.99
N VAL A 489 29.94 -33.70 -6.05
CA VAL A 489 30.60 -33.22 -7.27
C VAL A 489 30.19 -31.79 -7.59
N LEU A 490 31.01 -31.13 -8.41
CA LEU A 490 30.69 -29.82 -8.98
C LEU A 490 30.13 -30.01 -10.39
N VAL A 491 28.92 -29.51 -10.61
CA VAL A 491 28.22 -29.54 -11.90
C VAL A 491 27.61 -28.19 -12.19
N LEU A 492 27.25 -27.90 -13.45
CA LEU A 492 26.60 -26.65 -13.81
C LEU A 492 25.33 -26.42 -12.98
N CYS A 493 25.20 -25.22 -12.43
CA CYS A 493 24.05 -24.83 -11.64
C CYS A 493 22.76 -24.87 -12.46
N LYS A 494 21.72 -25.51 -11.92
CA LYS A 494 20.40 -25.63 -12.53
C LYS A 494 19.33 -25.22 -11.52
N ASN A 495 18.60 -24.15 -11.82
CA ASN A 495 17.53 -23.64 -10.96
C ASN A 495 16.41 -24.68 -10.81
N GLY A 496 15.99 -24.95 -9.57
CA GLY A 496 14.95 -25.93 -9.26
C GLY A 496 15.41 -27.39 -9.31
N ASP A 497 16.71 -27.68 -9.38
CA ASP A 497 17.23 -29.04 -9.25
C ASP A 497 17.43 -29.41 -7.78
N ASP A 498 16.57 -30.30 -7.27
CA ASP A 498 16.61 -30.75 -5.88
C ASP A 498 17.94 -31.44 -5.52
N LYS A 499 18.69 -31.96 -6.51
CA LYS A 499 20.02 -32.56 -6.30
C LYS A 499 21.14 -31.55 -6.04
N GLN A 500 20.83 -30.26 -6.09
CA GLN A 500 21.76 -29.16 -5.88
C GLN A 500 21.40 -28.32 -4.64
N GLN A 501 20.40 -28.74 -3.87
CA GLN A 501 19.88 -27.99 -2.74
C GLN A 501 20.42 -28.52 -1.41
N TRP A 502 20.84 -27.59 -0.56
CA TRP A 502 21.52 -27.83 0.71
C TRP A 502 20.97 -26.91 1.78
N THR A 503 20.60 -27.48 2.93
CA THR A 503 20.12 -26.73 4.09
C THR A 503 21.12 -26.83 5.23
N LYS A 504 21.45 -25.71 5.88
CA LYS A 504 22.29 -25.71 7.07
C LYS A 504 21.44 -25.86 8.33
N THR A 505 21.64 -26.94 9.07
CA THR A 505 20.95 -27.23 10.34
C THR A 505 21.96 -27.31 11.48
N GLY A 506 22.07 -26.23 12.25
CA GLY A 506 23.12 -26.08 13.27
C GLY A 506 24.51 -26.11 12.63
N SER A 507 25.36 -27.04 13.04
CA SER A 507 26.69 -27.24 12.45
C SER A 507 26.71 -28.18 11.25
N ARG A 508 25.59 -28.75 10.82
CA ARG A 508 25.54 -29.70 9.69
C ARG A 508 25.02 -29.04 8.42
N ILE A 509 25.39 -29.59 7.27
CA ILE A 509 24.87 -29.20 5.95
C ILE A 509 24.17 -30.44 5.39
N GLU A 510 22.86 -30.36 5.19
CA GLU A 510 21.99 -31.46 4.76
C GLU A 510 21.59 -31.29 3.30
N HIS A 511 21.74 -32.35 2.51
CA HIS A 511 21.28 -32.43 1.13
C HIS A 511 19.76 -32.67 1.08
N ARG A 512 19.04 -31.77 0.43
CA ARG A 512 17.58 -31.70 0.55
C ARG A 512 16.85 -32.90 -0.05
N ALA A 513 17.31 -33.41 -1.21
CA ALA A 513 16.64 -34.52 -1.88
C ALA A 513 16.85 -35.88 -1.17
N SER A 514 17.95 -36.03 -0.44
CA SER A 514 18.32 -37.32 0.18
C SER A 514 18.19 -37.36 1.69
N HIS A 515 18.08 -36.20 2.35
CA HIS A 515 18.19 -36.07 3.80
C HIS A 515 19.51 -36.67 4.37
N LEU A 516 20.57 -36.63 3.56
CA LEU A 516 21.92 -37.05 3.96
C LEU A 516 22.76 -35.81 4.22
N CYS A 517 23.70 -35.89 5.15
CA CYS A 517 24.56 -34.79 5.54
C CYS A 517 25.88 -34.83 4.76
N LEU A 518 26.39 -33.64 4.42
CA LEU A 518 27.72 -33.44 3.91
C LEU A 518 28.73 -33.98 4.93
N ASP A 519 29.56 -34.90 4.50
CA ASP A 519 30.51 -35.62 5.33
C ASP A 519 31.86 -35.71 4.62
N THR A 520 32.89 -36.06 5.38
CA THR A 520 34.19 -36.42 4.84
C THR A 520 34.55 -37.81 5.29
N ASP A 521 34.60 -38.73 4.35
CA ASP A 521 34.87 -40.14 4.61
C ASP A 521 36.31 -40.49 4.18
N MET A 522 36.92 -41.47 4.85
CA MET A 522 38.25 -41.96 4.51
C MET A 522 38.13 -43.20 3.62
N PHE A 523 38.38 -43.06 2.33
CA PHE A 523 38.55 -44.21 1.44
C PHE A 523 40.05 -44.41 1.14
N GLY A 524 40.62 -45.53 1.58
CA GLY A 524 42.00 -45.95 1.25
C GLY A 524 43.00 -46.03 2.43
N ASP A 525 44.29 -45.92 2.12
CA ASP A 525 45.51 -46.21 2.93
C ASP A 525 45.70 -45.34 4.20
N GLY A 526 44.65 -44.78 4.80
CA GLY A 526 44.76 -43.99 6.03
C GLY A 526 45.61 -42.72 5.92
N SER A 527 46.09 -42.35 4.73
CA SER A 527 46.84 -41.12 4.50
C SER A 527 45.90 -39.92 4.51
N GLU A 528 46.36 -38.78 5.05
CA GLU A 528 45.57 -37.54 5.10
C GLU A 528 45.10 -37.02 3.73
N ASN A 529 45.68 -37.54 2.64
CA ASN A 529 45.37 -37.17 1.25
C ASN A 529 44.18 -37.94 0.64
N GLY A 530 43.60 -38.94 1.35
CA GLY A 530 42.51 -39.79 0.86
C GLY A 530 41.11 -39.43 1.38
N ARG A 531 40.90 -38.21 1.89
CA ARG A 531 39.57 -37.78 2.38
C ARG A 531 38.73 -37.24 1.24
N GLU A 532 37.68 -37.97 0.88
CA GLU A 532 36.70 -37.55 -0.11
C GLU A 532 35.51 -36.86 0.56
N VAL A 533 34.89 -35.92 -0.17
CA VAL A 533 33.68 -35.22 0.28
C VAL A 533 32.47 -35.99 -0.23
N VAL A 534 31.67 -36.52 0.69
CA VAL A 534 30.56 -37.43 0.40
C VAL A 534 29.30 -37.02 1.14
N VAL A 535 28.20 -37.75 0.93
CA VAL A 535 26.99 -37.64 1.76
C VAL A 535 26.72 -38.90 2.55
N ASN A 536 26.42 -38.77 3.84
CA ASN A 536 26.15 -39.88 4.77
C ASN A 536 24.94 -39.60 5.67
N PRO A 537 24.37 -40.61 6.35
CA PRO A 537 23.30 -40.40 7.31
C PRO A 537 23.70 -39.36 8.36
N CYS A 538 22.79 -38.43 8.65
CA CYS A 538 23.06 -37.31 9.52
C CYS A 538 23.23 -37.75 10.99
N GLU A 539 24.45 -37.64 11.52
CA GLU A 539 24.76 -38.01 12.91
C GLU A 539 25.40 -36.83 13.66
N SER A 540 24.84 -36.46 14.81
CA SER A 540 25.26 -35.24 15.54
C SER A 540 26.58 -35.41 16.31
N SER A 541 26.98 -36.65 16.59
CA SER A 541 28.22 -37.00 17.30
C SER A 541 29.46 -36.90 16.38
N LEU A 542 29.28 -37.03 15.06
CA LEU A 542 30.36 -37.11 14.09
C LEU A 542 30.95 -35.73 13.80
N MET A 543 32.24 -35.58 14.14
CA MET A 543 32.99 -34.36 13.88
C MET A 543 33.29 -34.14 12.39
N SER A 544 33.19 -35.18 11.57
CA SER A 544 33.33 -35.11 10.11
C SER A 544 32.12 -34.45 9.41
N GLN A 545 30.98 -34.36 10.10
CA GLN A 545 29.79 -33.65 9.60
C GLN A 545 29.66 -32.22 10.16
N HIS A 546 30.67 -31.75 10.91
CA HIS A 546 30.65 -30.43 11.55
C HIS A 546 31.30 -29.37 10.64
N TRP A 547 30.47 -28.47 10.12
CA TRP A 547 30.84 -27.43 9.15
C TRP A 547 30.49 -26.03 9.68
N ASP A 548 31.51 -25.19 9.79
CA ASP A 548 31.38 -23.77 10.06
C ASP A 548 31.29 -23.00 8.75
N LEU A 549 30.38 -22.02 8.68
CA LEU A 549 30.36 -21.03 7.61
C LEU A 549 30.99 -19.75 8.11
N VAL A 550 32.13 -19.39 7.55
CA VAL A 550 32.85 -18.16 7.93
C VAL A 550 32.66 -17.16 6.80
N SER A 551 31.92 -16.09 7.06
CA SER A 551 31.71 -15.00 6.09
C SER A 551 33.05 -14.35 5.70
N SER A 552 33.27 -14.14 4.41
CA SER A 552 34.45 -13.44 3.89
C SER A 552 34.34 -11.93 4.02
#